data_AF-A0A6M9PRQ4-F1
#
_entry.id   AF-A0A6M9PRQ4-F1
#
_cell.length_a   1.000
_cell.length_b   1.000
_cell.length_c   1.000
_cell.angle_alpha   90.00
_cell.angle_beta   90.00
_cell.angle_gamma   90.00
#
_symmetry.space_group_name_H-M   'P 1'
#
loop_
_entity.id
_entity.type
_entity.pdbx_description
1 polymer ?
#
loop_
_entity_poly.entity_id
_entity_poly.type
_entity_poly.pdbx_seq_one_letter_code
_entity_poly.pdbx_strand_id
1 'polypeptide(L)'
;MKRILYTLTFFLSSLASSLLHAQVTSWENSPLNYQNSPLNYQNSPLNYNNSPLNYQNSPMNYNSNNGVYDNSGKRIGYEVTAPSGVTNIFDNNGNRTGYSPSKR
;
A
#
# COMPACT_ATOMS: atom_id res chain seq x y z
N MET A 1 0.37 -47.76 -20.11
CA MET A 1 -0.93 -47.10 -19.78
C MET A 1 -0.96 -46.54 -18.35
N LYS A 2 -0.74 -47.33 -17.29
CA LYS A 2 -0.80 -46.83 -15.90
C LYS A 2 0.19 -45.69 -15.57
N ARG A 3 1.43 -45.74 -16.07
CA ARG A 3 2.45 -44.69 -15.83
C ARG A 3 2.09 -43.30 -16.40
N ILE A 4 1.47 -43.26 -17.59
CA ILE A 4 1.04 -42.02 -18.25
C ILE A 4 -0.14 -41.39 -17.51
N LEU A 5 -1.03 -42.22 -16.95
CA LEU A 5 -2.15 -41.76 -16.15
C LEU A 5 -1.66 -41.09 -14.85
N TYR A 6 -0.68 -41.68 -14.15
CA TYR A 6 -0.10 -41.11 -12.93
C TYR A 6 0.62 -39.77 -13.18
N THR A 7 1.37 -39.66 -14.28
CA THR A 7 2.05 -38.40 -14.63
C THR A 7 1.06 -37.29 -14.99
N LEU A 8 -0.03 -37.63 -15.68
CA LEU A 8 -1.06 -36.66 -16.05
C LEU A 8 -1.83 -36.17 -14.82
N THR A 9 -2.17 -37.07 -13.90
CA THR A 9 -2.83 -36.69 -12.63
C THR A 9 -1.95 -35.82 -11.74
N PHE A 10 -0.64 -36.09 -11.71
CA PHE A 10 0.30 -35.28 -10.92
C PHE A 10 0.43 -33.86 -11.47
N PHE A 11 0.54 -33.72 -12.81
CA PHE A 11 0.57 -32.41 -13.48
C PHE A 11 -0.73 -31.62 -13.33
N LEU A 12 -1.88 -32.28 -13.38
CA LEU A 12 -3.17 -31.62 -13.22
C LEU A 12 -3.37 -31.12 -11.78
N SER A 13 -2.86 -31.87 -10.79
CA SER A 13 -2.91 -31.47 -9.38
C SER A 13 -2.00 -30.28 -9.06
N SER A 14 -0.79 -30.22 -9.62
CA SER A 14 0.13 -29.09 -9.40
C SER A 14 -0.37 -27.81 -10.06
N LEU A 15 -0.97 -27.91 -11.25
CA LEU A 15 -1.58 -26.78 -11.94
C LEU A 15 -2.76 -26.21 -11.13
N ALA A 16 -3.62 -27.08 -10.56
CA ALA A 16 -4.73 -26.67 -9.70
C ALA A 16 -4.26 -25.94 -8.42
N SER A 17 -3.17 -26.39 -7.80
CA SER A 17 -2.61 -25.73 -6.60
C SER A 17 -2.03 -24.34 -6.89
N SER A 18 -1.50 -24.11 -8.10
CA SER A 18 -0.98 -22.80 -8.50
C SER A 18 -2.07 -21.75 -8.76
N LEU A 19 -3.28 -22.18 -9.13
CA LEU A 19 -4.41 -21.30 -9.46
C LEU A 19 -5.19 -20.80 -8.22
N LEU A 20 -4.94 -21.33 -7.03
CA LEU A 20 -5.70 -21.02 -5.81
C LEU A 20 -4.99 -20.10 -4.81
N HIS A 21 -3.86 -19.48 -5.16
CA HIS A 21 -3.23 -18.46 -4.32
C HIS A 21 -3.97 -17.11 -4.43
N ALA A 22 -5.23 -17.07 -4.01
CA ALA A 22 -5.87 -15.81 -3.66
C ALA A 22 -5.18 -15.28 -2.39
N GLN A 23 -4.41 -14.20 -2.52
CA GLN A 23 -3.85 -13.52 -1.34
C GLN A 23 -5.01 -12.94 -0.52
N VAL A 24 -5.39 -13.64 0.55
CA VAL A 24 -6.29 -13.11 1.56
C VAL A 24 -5.50 -12.05 2.34
N THR A 25 -5.83 -10.78 2.14
CA THR A 25 -5.39 -9.72 3.05
C THR A 25 -6.05 -9.96 4.40
N SER A 26 -5.26 -10.15 5.46
CA SER A 26 -5.80 -10.30 6.81
C SER A 26 -6.55 -9.03 7.23
N TRP A 27 -7.50 -9.15 8.18
CA TRP A 27 -8.28 -8.01 8.66
C TRP A 27 -7.38 -6.87 9.19
N GLU A 28 -6.25 -7.22 9.80
CA GLU A 28 -5.26 -6.28 10.33
C GLU A 28 -4.66 -5.39 9.23
N ASN A 29 -4.54 -5.90 8.01
CA ASN A 29 -3.99 -5.18 6.86
C ASN A 29 -5.07 -4.52 5.98
N SER A 30 -6.33 -4.84 6.22
CA SER A 30 -7.47 -4.38 5.42
C SER A 30 -7.63 -2.85 5.48
N PRO A 31 -8.02 -2.19 4.37
CA PRO A 31 -8.34 -0.76 4.36
C PRO A 31 -9.62 -0.46 5.13
N LEU A 32 -10.48 -1.46 5.32
CA LEU A 32 -11.71 -1.38 6.10
C LEU A 32 -11.44 -1.40 7.60
N ASN A 33 -10.25 -1.81 8.02
CA ASN A 33 -9.83 -1.68 9.40
C ASN A 33 -9.65 -0.20 9.72
N TYR A 34 -10.36 0.30 10.74
CA TYR A 34 -10.32 1.70 11.14
C TYR A 34 -8.89 2.20 11.40
N GLN A 35 -7.99 1.34 11.90
CA GLN A 35 -6.59 1.71 12.13
C GLN A 35 -5.86 2.13 10.85
N ASN A 36 -6.21 1.52 9.71
CA ASN A 36 -5.63 1.78 8.39
C ASN A 36 -6.45 2.77 7.55
N SER A 37 -7.71 2.98 7.92
CA SER A 37 -8.68 3.74 7.14
C SER A 37 -8.31 5.23 7.05
N PRO A 38 -8.59 5.90 5.93
CA PRO A 38 -8.48 7.37 5.84
C PRO A 38 -9.50 8.11 6.73
N LEU A 39 -10.52 7.41 7.23
CA LEU A 39 -11.49 7.97 8.19
C LEU A 39 -10.91 8.12 9.59
N ASN A 40 -9.82 7.41 9.91
CA ASN A 40 -9.05 7.69 11.10
C ASN A 40 -8.28 9.00 10.92
N TYR A 41 -8.50 9.96 11.82
CA TYR A 41 -7.90 11.29 11.76
C TYR A 41 -6.37 11.25 11.64
N GLN A 42 -5.69 10.25 12.21
CA GLN A 42 -4.23 10.13 12.07
C GLN A 42 -3.78 9.83 10.63
N ASN A 43 -4.64 9.21 9.83
CA ASN A 43 -4.38 8.86 8.42
C ASN A 43 -5.07 9.82 7.43
N SER A 44 -5.94 10.68 7.93
CA SER A 44 -6.79 11.53 7.11
C SER A 44 -6.00 12.66 6.44
N PRO A 45 -6.27 13.01 5.17
CA PRO A 45 -5.81 14.25 4.54
C PRO A 45 -6.12 15.53 5.33
N LEU A 46 -7.18 15.52 6.15
CA LEU A 46 -7.60 16.66 6.94
C LEU A 46 -6.69 16.95 8.14
N ASN A 47 -5.83 16.00 8.50
CA ASN A 47 -4.81 16.21 9.50
C ASN A 47 -3.67 17.03 8.90
N TYR A 48 -3.31 18.15 9.53
CA TYR A 48 -2.25 19.03 9.05
C TYR A 48 -0.92 18.31 8.82
N ASN A 49 -0.58 17.30 9.62
CA ASN A 49 0.65 16.53 9.42
C ASN A 49 0.66 15.75 8.10
N ASN A 50 -0.52 15.37 7.60
CA ASN A 50 -0.72 14.69 6.33
C ASN A 50 -0.95 15.66 5.17
N SER A 51 -1.23 16.93 5.45
CA SER A 51 -1.65 17.92 4.47
C SER A 51 -0.50 18.33 3.54
N PRO A 52 -0.76 18.62 2.26
CA PRO A 52 0.24 19.18 1.35
C PRO A 52 0.59 20.63 1.71
N LEU A 53 -0.23 21.28 2.54
CA LEU A 53 0.03 22.62 3.07
C LEU A 53 1.11 22.62 4.16
N ASN A 54 1.42 21.48 4.75
CA ASN A 54 2.60 21.35 5.59
C ASN A 54 3.84 21.42 4.71
N TYR A 55 4.70 22.41 4.97
CA TYR A 55 5.90 22.66 4.16
C TYR A 55 6.82 21.43 4.04
N GLN A 56 6.84 20.53 5.03
CA GLN A 56 7.62 19.29 4.95
C GLN A 56 7.13 18.34 3.83
N ASN A 57 5.82 18.38 3.54
CA ASN A 57 5.16 17.55 2.52
C ASN A 57 5.07 18.26 1.15
N SER A 58 5.38 19.56 1.10
CA SER A 58 5.14 20.38 -0.07
C SER A 58 6.10 20.04 -1.21
N PRO A 59 5.62 19.97 -2.47
CA PRO A 59 6.50 19.84 -3.64
C PRO A 59 7.44 21.04 -3.83
N MET A 60 7.20 22.17 -3.14
CA MET A 60 8.07 23.34 -3.18
C MET A 60 9.27 23.24 -2.22
N ASN A 61 9.26 22.26 -1.31
CA ASN A 61 10.37 22.02 -0.40
C ASN A 61 11.38 21.08 -1.05
N TYR A 62 12.44 21.65 -1.64
CA TYR A 62 13.52 20.89 -2.27
C TYR A 62 14.33 20.02 -1.29
N ASN A 63 14.17 20.21 0.02
CA ASN A 63 14.78 19.38 1.06
C ASN A 63 13.79 18.36 1.65
N SER A 64 12.59 18.21 1.06
CA SER A 64 11.61 17.21 1.47
C SER A 64 12.21 15.81 1.33
N ASN A 65 12.18 15.04 2.42
CA ASN A 65 12.72 13.68 2.49
C ASN A 65 11.64 12.59 2.31
N ASN A 66 10.39 12.99 2.10
CA ASN A 66 9.25 12.08 2.00
C ASN A 66 8.56 12.13 0.63
N GLY A 67 9.22 12.67 -0.40
CA GLY A 67 8.68 12.71 -1.75
C GLY A 67 8.61 11.32 -2.39
N VAL A 68 7.53 11.06 -3.12
CA VAL A 68 7.37 9.87 -3.98
C VAL A 68 7.57 10.32 -5.42
N TYR A 69 8.41 9.59 -6.17
CA TYR A 69 8.80 9.92 -7.53
C TYR A 69 8.48 8.78 -8.48
N ASP A 70 8.12 9.12 -9.72
CA ASP A 70 8.02 8.14 -10.79
C ASP A 70 9.42 7.77 -11.36
N ASN A 71 9.45 6.85 -12.31
CA ASN A 71 10.69 6.38 -12.95
C ASN A 71 11.41 7.47 -13.78
N SER A 72 10.77 8.61 -14.03
CA SER A 72 11.40 9.76 -14.72
C SER A 72 12.01 10.77 -13.73
N GLY A 73 11.87 10.54 -12.42
CA GLY A 73 12.31 11.47 -11.38
C GLY A 73 11.33 12.61 -11.12
N LYS A 74 10.11 12.56 -11.69
CA LYS A 74 9.07 13.55 -11.40
C LYS A 74 8.38 13.19 -10.09
N ARG A 75 8.23 14.17 -9.21
CA ARG A 75 7.49 14.01 -7.94
C ARG A 75 6.01 13.82 -8.23
N ILE A 76 5.45 12.70 -7.79
CA ILE A 76 4.03 12.35 -7.94
C ILE A 76 3.25 12.44 -6.63
N GLY A 77 3.94 12.54 -5.49
CA GLY A 77 3.30 12.59 -4.20
C GLY A 77 4.28 12.64 -3.04
N TYR A 78 3.79 12.25 -1.87
CA TYR A 78 4.58 12.14 -0.64
C TYR A 78 4.00 11.11 0.31
N GLU A 79 4.83 10.65 1.24
CA GLU A 79 4.43 9.71 2.28
C GLU A 79 4.47 10.33 3.68
N VAL A 80 3.54 9.93 4.55
CA VAL A 80 3.53 10.35 5.97
C VAL A 80 3.18 9.16 6.83
N THR A 81 4.06 8.82 7.77
CA THR A 81 3.84 7.74 8.73
C THR A 81 3.14 8.27 9.97
N ALA A 82 1.95 7.75 10.24
CA ALA A 82 1.18 8.06 11.44
C ALA A 82 1.85 7.46 12.70
N PRO A 83 1.55 7.99 13.91
CA PRO A 83 2.05 7.41 15.16
C PRO A 83 1.66 5.94 15.38
N SER A 84 0.58 5.48 14.72
CA SER A 84 0.15 4.08 14.69
C SER A 84 1.09 3.15 13.91
N GLY A 85 2.05 3.71 13.15
CA GLY A 85 2.93 3.00 12.23
C GLY A 85 2.35 2.82 10.82
N VAL A 86 1.13 3.29 10.55
CA VAL A 86 0.54 3.27 9.20
C VAL A 86 1.21 4.34 8.36
N THR A 87 1.81 3.94 7.24
CA THR A 87 2.36 4.88 6.26
C THR A 87 1.28 5.23 5.25
N ASN A 88 0.95 6.51 5.14
CA ASN A 88 -0.02 7.05 4.19
C ASN A 88 0.70 7.58 2.97
N ILE A 89 0.18 7.31 1.77
CA ILE A 89 0.71 7.85 0.53
C ILE A 89 -0.32 8.84 -0.02
N PHE A 90 0.12 10.06 -0.28
CA PHE A 90 -0.69 11.15 -0.82
C PHE A 90 -0.16 11.58 -2.18
N ASP A 91 -1.03 12.03 -3.07
CA ASP A 91 -0.60 12.81 -4.24
C ASP A 91 -0.15 14.23 -3.82
N ASN A 92 0.41 15.00 -4.76
CA ASN A 92 0.84 16.38 -4.47
C ASN A 92 -0.32 17.33 -4.08
N ASN A 93 -1.57 16.94 -4.30
CA ASN A 93 -2.76 17.72 -3.95
C ASN A 93 -3.32 17.32 -2.56
N GLY A 94 -2.71 16.35 -1.88
CA GLY A 94 -3.12 15.88 -0.57
C GLY A 94 -4.18 14.78 -0.58
N ASN A 95 -4.55 14.25 -1.74
CA ASN A 95 -5.48 13.11 -1.79
C ASN A 95 -4.72 11.84 -1.41
N ARG A 96 -5.26 11.06 -0.48
CA ARG A 96 -4.65 9.77 -0.11
C ARG A 96 -4.85 8.76 -1.24
N THR A 97 -3.77 8.30 -1.85
CA THR A 97 -3.77 7.36 -2.98
C THR A 97 -3.41 5.94 -2.55
N GLY A 98 -2.83 5.77 -1.37
CA GLY A 98 -2.46 4.46 -0.86
C GLY A 98 -2.04 4.48 0.61
N TYR A 99 -1.70 3.30 1.13
CA TYR A 99 -1.15 3.14 2.46
C TYR A 99 -0.42 1.82 2.62
N SER A 100 0.46 1.75 3.62
CA SER A 100 1.01 0.51 4.15
C SER A 100 0.55 0.36 5.60
N PRO A 101 -0.03 -0.79 5.99
CA PRO A 101 -0.30 -1.12 7.39
C PRO A 101 0.96 -1.04 8.25
N SER A 102 0.80 -0.89 9.56
CA SER A 102 1.93 -0.92 10.48
C SER A 102 2.57 -2.30 10.52
N LYS A 103 3.90 -2.34 10.44
CA LYS A 103 4.68 -3.56 10.64
C LYS A 103 4.67 -3.85 12.14
N ARG A 104 3.98 -4.91 12.56
CA ARG A 104 4.06 -5.44 13.92
C ARG A 104 5.33 -6.26 14.11
#